data_AF-A0A1Q6QG53-F1
#
_entry.id   AF-A0A1Q6QG53-F1
#
_cell.length_a   1.000
_cell.length_b   1.000
_cell.length_c   1.000
_cell.angle_alpha   90.00
_cell.angle_beta   90.00
_cell.angle_gamma   90.00
#
_symmetry.space_group_name_H-M   'P 1'
#
loop_
_entity.id
_entity.type
_entity.pdbx_description
1 polymer ?
#
loop_
_entity_poly.entity_id
_entity_poly.type
_entity_poly.pdbx_seq_one_letter_code
_entity_poly.pdbx_strand_id
1 'polypeptide(L)'
;MELAFEKNAVDHLQKLVCQVVSQEETAETVVPDSLPDVGRIVGCWGVPVVRSKEWRQNGMGVSGGVSAWVLYVPEEGGAPRQVAVYLPFTAKWEFPPTEQEGQMQVSCRIKSIDARMVNSRKILVRASLTCKGEAYGPGQAVFY
;
A
#
# COMPACT_ATOMS: atom_id res chain seq x y z
N MET A 1 6.47 -59.21 -9.51
CA MET A 1 5.24 -58.47 -9.88
C MET A 1 5.58 -57.00 -9.71
N GLU A 2 5.89 -56.30 -10.80
CA GLU A 2 6.24 -54.88 -10.76
C GLU A 2 4.92 -54.08 -10.79
N LEU A 3 4.70 -53.23 -9.78
CA LEU A 3 3.60 -52.28 -9.76
C LEU A 3 3.95 -51.12 -10.70
N ALA A 4 3.30 -51.08 -11.86
CA ALA A 4 3.34 -49.91 -12.73
C ALA A 4 2.45 -48.82 -12.13
N PHE A 5 3.06 -47.83 -11.49
CA PHE A 5 2.35 -46.64 -11.04
C PHE A 5 2.20 -45.66 -12.21
N GLU A 6 0.97 -45.35 -12.60
CA GLU A 6 0.68 -44.29 -13.57
C GLU A 6 0.96 -42.93 -12.94
N LYS A 7 1.99 -42.23 -13.45
CA LYS A 7 2.32 -40.88 -13.01
C LYS A 7 1.29 -39.90 -13.54
N ASN A 8 0.38 -39.48 -12.68
CA ASN A 8 -0.55 -38.38 -12.98
C ASN A 8 0.04 -37.07 -12.46
N ALA A 9 0.21 -36.10 -13.37
CA ALA A 9 0.70 -34.77 -13.06
C ALA A 9 -0.45 -33.75 -13.11
N VAL A 10 -0.53 -32.87 -12.12
CA VAL A 10 -1.53 -31.80 -12.04
C VAL A 10 -0.84 -30.45 -11.90
N ASP A 11 -1.17 -29.54 -12.79
CA ASP A 11 -0.71 -28.16 -12.74
C ASP A 11 -1.46 -27.39 -11.66
N HIS A 12 -0.74 -26.57 -10.88
CA HIS A 12 -1.31 -25.76 -9.82
C HIS A 12 -0.55 -24.44 -9.66
N LEU A 13 -1.14 -23.54 -8.85
CA LEU A 13 -0.50 -22.30 -8.43
C LEU A 13 0.32 -22.53 -7.16
N GLN A 14 1.64 -22.64 -7.31
CA GLN A 14 2.56 -22.75 -6.19
C GLN A 14 2.75 -21.39 -5.55
N LYS A 15 2.50 -21.28 -4.24
CA LYS A 15 2.72 -20.05 -3.48
C LYS A 15 4.23 -19.76 -3.37
N LEU A 16 4.65 -18.61 -3.89
CA LEU A 16 6.03 -18.13 -3.82
C LEU A 16 6.25 -17.20 -2.63
N VAL A 17 5.27 -16.34 -2.33
CA VAL A 17 5.32 -15.45 -1.16
C VAL A 17 3.91 -15.19 -0.62
N CYS A 18 3.80 -15.00 0.69
CA CYS A 18 2.63 -14.46 1.37
C CYS A 18 3.12 -13.71 2.61
N GLN A 19 3.37 -12.41 2.47
CA GLN A 19 4.01 -11.61 3.51
C GLN A 19 3.35 -10.23 3.62
N VAL A 20 3.42 -9.66 4.82
CA VAL A 20 2.97 -8.30 5.09
C VAL A 20 4.19 -7.41 5.33
N VAL A 21 4.28 -6.33 4.58
CA VAL A 21 5.27 -5.27 4.80
C VAL A 21 4.56 -4.08 5.45
N SER A 22 5.15 -3.53 6.51
CA SER A 22 4.68 -2.29 7.14
C SER A 22 5.66 -1.17 6.85
N GLN A 23 5.14 0.03 6.60
CA GLN A 23 5.94 1.24 6.48
C GLN A 23 5.18 2.45 7.01
N GLU A 24 5.91 3.53 7.26
CA GLU A 24 5.38 4.84 7.61
C GLU A 24 5.77 5.82 6.50
N GLU A 25 4.80 6.59 6.04
CA GLU A 25 5.02 7.65 5.06
C GLU A 25 4.62 8.99 5.66
N THR A 26 5.33 10.04 5.29
CA THR A 26 5.04 11.41 5.72
C THR A 26 5.04 12.36 4.54
N ALA A 27 4.09 13.29 4.51
CA ALA A 27 4.07 14.37 3.54
C ALA A 27 3.62 15.68 4.18
N GLU A 28 4.21 16.78 3.70
CA GLU A 28 3.79 18.12 4.08
C GLU A 28 2.87 18.69 3.00
N THR A 29 1.86 19.45 3.43
CA THR A 29 0.98 20.19 2.53
C THR A 29 0.87 21.64 2.99
N VAL A 30 0.84 22.55 2.01
CA VAL A 30 0.65 23.97 2.25
C VAL A 30 -0.82 24.30 2.02
N VAL A 31 -1.41 25.03 2.96
CA VAL A 31 -2.78 25.51 2.87
C VAL A 31 -2.84 26.53 1.72
N PRO A 32 -3.72 26.37 0.73
CA PRO A 32 -3.88 27.33 -0.37
C PRO A 32 -4.28 28.72 0.14
N ASP A 33 -3.81 29.79 -0.52
CA ASP A 33 -4.07 31.19 -0.14
C ASP A 33 -5.55 31.57 -0.13
N SER A 34 -6.39 30.81 -0.83
CA SER A 34 -7.86 30.96 -0.80
C SER A 34 -8.52 30.42 0.48
N LEU A 35 -7.81 29.66 1.29
CA LEU A 35 -8.29 29.10 2.55
C LEU A 35 -7.70 29.87 3.74
N PRO A 36 -8.46 30.01 4.84
CA PRO A 36 -7.99 30.69 6.04
C PRO A 36 -6.92 29.86 6.78
N ASP A 37 -6.18 30.54 7.64
CA ASP A 37 -5.12 29.98 8.47
C ASP A 37 -5.64 28.90 9.43
N VAL A 38 -4.80 27.88 9.65
CA VAL A 38 -5.13 26.71 10.46
C VAL A 38 -5.07 27.09 11.93
N GLY A 39 -6.18 26.96 12.64
CA GLY A 39 -6.24 27.11 14.09
C GLY A 39 -6.05 25.78 14.81
N ARG A 40 -6.85 24.77 14.46
CA ARG A 40 -6.75 23.42 15.02
C ARG A 40 -7.11 22.34 14.01
N ILE A 41 -6.39 21.24 14.03
CA ILE A 41 -6.75 20.03 13.28
C ILE A 41 -7.80 19.26 14.07
N VAL A 42 -8.87 18.85 13.40
CA VAL A 42 -10.00 18.11 14.00
C VAL A 42 -10.16 16.69 13.46
N GLY A 43 -9.52 16.36 12.33
CA GLY A 43 -9.53 15.00 11.82
C GLY A 43 -8.61 14.80 10.62
N CYS A 44 -8.20 13.56 10.41
CA CYS A 44 -7.46 13.12 9.23
C CYS A 44 -7.90 11.71 8.83
N TRP A 45 -8.04 11.48 7.53
CA TRP A 45 -8.36 10.17 6.96
C TRP A 45 -7.73 10.04 5.59
N GLY A 46 -7.67 8.81 5.07
CA GLY A 46 -7.15 8.57 3.74
C GLY A 46 -7.52 7.22 3.19
N VAL A 47 -7.20 7.02 1.91
CA VAL A 47 -7.40 5.77 1.18
C VAL A 47 -6.10 5.41 0.47
N PRO A 48 -5.54 4.20 0.68
CA PRO A 48 -4.41 3.74 -0.09
C PRO A 48 -4.86 3.36 -1.50
N VAL A 49 -4.16 3.85 -2.51
CA VAL A 49 -4.41 3.60 -3.92
C VAL A 49 -3.18 2.97 -4.54
N VAL A 50 -3.31 1.73 -5.01
CA VAL A 50 -2.28 1.06 -5.80
C VAL A 50 -2.38 1.55 -7.23
N ARG A 51 -1.28 2.05 -7.80
CA ARG A 51 -1.22 2.59 -9.16
C ARG A 51 -0.50 1.66 -10.13
N SER A 52 0.49 0.91 -9.67
CA SER A 52 1.18 -0.09 -10.48
C SER A 52 1.52 -1.33 -9.67
N LYS A 53 1.62 -2.45 -10.40
CA LYS A 53 2.07 -3.75 -9.93
C LYS A 53 3.10 -4.25 -10.93
N GLU A 54 4.21 -4.76 -10.45
CA GLU A 54 5.33 -5.23 -11.27
C GLU A 54 5.78 -6.60 -10.78
N TRP A 55 5.84 -7.58 -11.68
CA TRP A 55 6.53 -8.83 -11.44
C TRP A 55 8.00 -8.66 -11.82
N ARG A 56 8.90 -9.27 -11.06
CA ARG A 56 10.33 -9.33 -11.35
C ARG A 56 10.81 -10.76 -11.20
N GLN A 57 11.96 -11.06 -11.79
CA GLN A 57 12.53 -12.40 -11.74
C GLN A 57 12.66 -12.93 -10.31
N ASN A 58 13.06 -12.10 -9.34
CA ASN A 58 13.32 -12.48 -7.96
C ASN A 58 12.34 -11.83 -6.95
N GLY A 59 11.17 -11.41 -7.40
CA GLY A 59 10.23 -10.74 -6.51
C GLY A 59 9.09 -10.02 -7.23
N MET A 60 8.39 -9.20 -6.48
CA MET A 60 7.35 -8.34 -7.01
C MET A 60 7.33 -6.99 -6.30
N GLY A 61 6.80 -5.97 -6.96
CA GLY A 61 6.71 -4.63 -6.43
C GLY A 61 5.36 -3.99 -6.72
N VAL A 62 4.97 -3.07 -5.85
CA VAL A 62 3.85 -2.15 -6.11
C VAL A 62 4.27 -0.72 -5.85
N SER A 63 3.70 0.18 -6.64
CA SER A 63 3.76 1.62 -6.38
C SER A 63 2.36 2.19 -6.28
N GLY A 64 2.21 3.22 -5.45
CA GLY A 64 0.94 3.84 -5.19
C GLY A 64 1.10 5.04 -4.28
N GLY A 65 0.04 5.36 -3.57
CA GLY A 65 0.08 6.37 -2.52
C GLY A 65 -1.20 6.40 -1.71
N VAL A 66 -1.16 7.11 -0.60
CA VAL A 66 -2.33 7.42 0.21
C VAL A 66 -2.86 8.77 -0.23
N SER A 67 -4.08 8.79 -0.76
CA SER A 67 -4.87 10.02 -0.87
C SER A 67 -5.44 10.32 0.51
N ALA A 68 -4.96 11.39 1.14
CA ALA A 68 -5.36 11.79 2.48
C ALA A 68 -6.00 13.17 2.49
N TRP A 69 -6.83 13.38 3.50
CA TRP A 69 -7.54 14.63 3.74
C TRP A 69 -7.41 15.00 5.20
N VAL A 70 -7.22 16.29 5.44
CA VAL A 70 -7.12 16.88 6.77
C VAL A 70 -8.25 17.88 6.92
N LEU A 71 -9.05 17.71 7.96
CA LEU A 71 -10.09 18.65 8.36
C LEU A 71 -9.55 19.52 9.50
N TYR A 72 -9.68 20.83 9.36
CA TYR A 72 -9.24 21.79 10.36
C TYR A 72 -10.29 22.88 10.58
N VAL A 73 -10.25 23.50 11.76
CA VAL A 73 -11.02 24.72 12.07
C VAL A 73 -10.08 25.92 11.92
N PRO A 74 -10.50 26.98 11.21
CA PRO A 74 -9.67 28.16 11.04
C PRO A 74 -9.33 28.86 12.36
N GLU A 75 -8.22 29.60 12.39
CA GLU A 75 -7.77 30.35 13.57
C GLU A 75 -8.78 31.42 14.00
N GLU A 76 -9.35 32.14 13.04
CA GLU A 76 -10.41 33.14 13.29
C GLU A 76 -11.78 32.51 13.60
N GLY A 77 -11.86 31.19 13.67
CA GLY A 77 -13.11 30.44 13.82
C GLY A 77 -13.89 30.29 12.51
N GLY A 78 -15.13 29.83 12.62
CA GLY A 78 -16.02 29.59 11.47
C GLY A 78 -16.06 28.15 10.98
N ALA A 79 -16.49 27.97 9.73
CA ALA A 79 -16.75 26.65 9.17
C ALA A 79 -15.45 25.84 8.97
N PRO A 80 -15.45 24.54 9.33
CA PRO A 80 -14.31 23.66 9.06
C PRO A 80 -13.92 23.64 7.57
N ARG A 81 -12.61 23.54 7.32
CA ARG A 81 -12.01 23.49 5.98
C ARG A 81 -11.21 22.21 5.82
N GLN A 82 -11.08 21.78 4.58
CA GLN A 82 -10.39 20.55 4.22
C GLN A 82 -9.23 20.84 3.28
N VAL A 83 -8.09 20.19 3.52
CA VAL A 83 -6.94 20.17 2.60
C VAL A 83 -6.63 18.73 2.24
N ALA A 84 -6.30 18.49 0.97
CA ALA A 84 -5.85 17.19 0.49
C ALA A 84 -4.32 17.10 0.47
N VAL A 85 -3.80 15.91 0.68
CA VAL A 85 -2.37 15.58 0.55
C VAL A 85 -2.21 14.18 -0.03
N TYR A 86 -1.13 13.95 -0.77
CA TYR A 86 -0.81 12.65 -1.33
C TYR A 86 0.52 12.15 -0.76
N LEU A 87 0.51 10.96 -0.17
CA LEU A 87 1.71 10.32 0.37
C LEU A 87 2.10 9.15 -0.56
N PRO A 88 3.12 9.30 -1.43
CA PRO A 88 3.55 8.21 -2.29
C PRO A 88 4.12 7.07 -1.45
N PHE A 89 3.87 5.82 -1.86
CA PHE A 89 4.45 4.65 -1.21
C PHE A 89 4.88 3.61 -2.26
N THR A 90 5.88 2.83 -1.91
CA THR A 90 6.26 1.61 -2.66
C THR A 90 6.43 0.44 -1.69
N ALA A 91 6.06 -0.76 -2.11
CA ALA A 91 6.30 -1.98 -1.34
C ALA A 91 6.85 -3.07 -2.27
N LYS A 92 7.73 -3.92 -1.73
CA LYS A 92 8.41 -4.98 -2.46
C LYS A 92 8.38 -6.27 -1.65
N TRP A 93 8.33 -7.39 -2.35
CA TRP A 93 8.43 -8.73 -1.77
C TRP A 93 9.42 -9.53 -2.60
N GLU A 94 10.23 -10.32 -1.93
CA GLU A 94 11.26 -11.15 -2.56
C GLU A 94 10.82 -12.62 -2.51
N PHE A 95 11.15 -13.34 -3.57
CA PHE A 95 10.98 -14.79 -3.67
C PHE A 95 12.06 -15.38 -4.59
N PRO A 96 12.30 -16.71 -4.54
CA PRO A 96 13.30 -17.35 -5.40
C PRO A 96 13.09 -17.00 -6.89
N PRO A 97 14.17 -16.92 -7.69
CA PRO A 97 14.07 -16.59 -9.10
C PRO A 97 13.05 -17.46 -9.86
N THR A 98 12.15 -16.82 -10.61
CA THR A 98 11.16 -17.47 -11.46
C THR A 98 11.49 -17.24 -12.93
N GLU A 99 11.40 -18.29 -13.75
CA GLU A 99 11.58 -18.18 -15.20
C GLU A 99 10.36 -17.57 -15.91
N GLN A 100 9.17 -17.73 -15.32
CA GLN A 100 7.91 -17.25 -15.86
C GLN A 100 7.24 -16.28 -14.89
N GLU A 101 6.52 -15.30 -15.43
CA GLU A 101 5.66 -14.44 -14.62
C GLU A 101 4.51 -15.26 -14.01
N GLY A 102 4.25 -15.04 -12.74
CA GLY A 102 3.15 -15.64 -12.01
C GLY A 102 1.98 -14.68 -11.80
N GLN A 103 1.09 -15.07 -10.91
CA GLN A 103 -0.02 -14.22 -10.46
C GLN A 103 0.35 -13.50 -9.17
N MET A 104 0.03 -12.21 -9.10
CA MET A 104 0.23 -11.39 -7.91
C MET A 104 -1.08 -10.80 -7.40
N GLN A 105 -1.32 -10.94 -6.09
CA GLN A 105 -2.36 -10.25 -5.35
C GLN A 105 -1.73 -9.34 -4.29
N VAL A 106 -2.21 -8.10 -4.22
CA VAL A 106 -1.74 -7.12 -3.23
C VAL A 106 -2.92 -6.40 -2.63
N SER A 107 -2.91 -6.24 -1.31
CA SER A 107 -3.88 -5.42 -0.58
C SER A 107 -3.14 -4.49 0.37
N CYS A 108 -3.51 -3.21 0.33
CA CYS A 108 -2.92 -2.17 1.17
C CYS A 108 -3.97 -1.64 2.14
N ARG A 109 -3.59 -1.45 3.41
CA ARG A 109 -4.45 -0.86 4.45
C ARG A 109 -3.67 0.13 5.29
N ILE A 110 -4.36 1.19 5.68
CA ILE A 110 -3.85 2.18 6.64
C ILE A 110 -4.07 1.61 8.04
N LYS A 111 -3.00 1.52 8.83
CA LYS A 111 -3.04 1.16 10.25
C LYS A 111 -3.38 2.37 11.11
N SER A 112 -2.76 3.50 10.80
CA SER A 112 -2.99 4.78 11.47
C SER A 112 -2.72 5.93 10.51
N ILE A 113 -3.42 7.04 10.71
CA ILE A 113 -3.16 8.28 10.02
C ILE A 113 -3.37 9.43 10.99
N ASP A 114 -2.42 10.36 11.02
CA ASP A 114 -2.44 11.54 11.85
C ASP A 114 -1.96 12.76 11.07
N ALA A 115 -2.41 13.94 11.51
CA ALA A 115 -1.99 15.20 10.95
C ALA A 115 -1.66 16.17 12.08
N ARG A 116 -0.58 16.92 11.91
CA ARG A 116 -0.14 17.96 12.85
C ARG A 116 0.11 19.27 12.12
N MET A 117 -0.26 20.36 12.77
CA MET A 117 0.05 21.71 12.29
C MET A 117 1.55 21.97 12.53
N VAL A 118 2.27 22.35 11.48
CA VAL A 118 3.67 22.80 11.56
C VAL A 118 3.71 24.31 11.79
N ASN A 119 2.86 25.05 11.07
CA ASN A 119 2.52 26.45 11.30
C ASN A 119 1.11 26.72 10.73
N SER A 120 0.61 27.96 10.82
CA SER A 120 -0.75 28.32 10.39
C SER A 120 -1.05 28.03 8.90
N ARG A 121 -0.03 27.82 8.06
CA ARG A 121 -0.14 27.53 6.62
C ARG A 121 0.39 26.16 6.21
N LYS A 122 0.94 25.36 7.13
CA LYS A 122 1.66 24.12 6.81
C LYS A 122 1.23 23.00 7.73
N ILE A 123 0.81 21.89 7.13
CA ILE A 123 0.36 20.69 7.83
C ILE A 123 1.27 19.52 7.44
N LEU A 124 1.74 18.76 8.41
CA LEU A 124 2.39 17.47 8.20
C LEU A 124 1.36 16.36 8.40
N VAL A 125 1.29 15.43 7.45
CA VAL A 125 0.50 14.21 7.55
C VAL A 125 1.44 13.01 7.63
N ARG A 126 1.11 12.07 8.50
CA ARG A 126 1.80 10.81 8.70
C ARG A 126 0.79 9.67 8.55
N ALA A 127 1.14 8.67 7.76
CA ALA A 127 0.33 7.48 7.58
C ALA A 127 1.18 6.23 7.79
N SER A 128 0.77 5.35 8.70
CA SER A 128 1.32 3.99 8.80
C SER A 128 0.47 3.06 7.94
N LEU A 129 1.10 2.34 7.02
CA LEU A 129 0.44 1.43 6.10
C LEU A 129 1.00 0.02 6.18
N THR A 130 0.15 -0.94 5.82
CA THR A 130 0.46 -2.36 5.67
C THR A 130 0.08 -2.81 4.29
N CYS A 131 0.99 -3.49 3.62
CA CYS A 131 0.78 -4.08 2.31
C CYS A 131 0.95 -5.60 2.46
N LYS A 132 -0.12 -6.36 2.25
CA LYS A 132 -0.05 -7.82 2.10
C LYS A 132 0.20 -8.13 0.62
N GLY A 133 1.30 -8.81 0.33
CA GLY A 133 1.62 -9.31 -0.99
C GLY A 133 1.57 -10.83 -1.02
N GLU A 134 0.92 -11.36 -2.06
CA GLU A 134 0.83 -12.78 -2.36
C GLU A 134 1.25 -13.01 -3.81
N ALA A 135 2.19 -13.93 -4.04
CA ALA A 135 2.62 -14.32 -5.38
C ALA A 135 2.48 -15.84 -5.56
N TYR A 136 2.07 -16.22 -6.76
CA TYR A 136 1.86 -17.61 -7.14
C TYR A 136 2.51 -17.86 -8.50
N GLY A 137 3.41 -18.83 -8.56
CA GLY A 137 4.04 -19.29 -9.81
C GLY A 137 3.40 -20.59 -10.31
N PRO A 138 3.68 -20.99 -11.56
CA PRO A 138 3.31 -22.31 -12.05
C PRO A 138 4.06 -23.39 -11.26
N GLY A 139 3.35 -24.42 -10.81
CA GLY A 139 3.91 -25.60 -10.17
C GLY A 139 3.22 -26.87 -10.65
N GLN A 140 3.90 -28.01 -10.50
CA GLN A 140 3.35 -29.30 -10.90
C GLN A 140 3.44 -30.28 -9.72
N ALA A 141 2.34 -30.96 -9.42
CA ALA A 141 2.29 -32.01 -8.40
C ALA A 141 2.17 -33.36 -9.10
N VAL A 142 3.03 -34.32 -8.72
CA VAL A 142 3.00 -35.69 -9.25
C VAL A 142 2.45 -36.61 -8.16
N PHE A 143 1.42 -37.38 -8.51
CA PHE A 143 0.81 -38.38 -7.65
C PHE A 143 1.18 -39.79 -8.14
N TYR A 144 1.30 -40.72 -7.19
CA TYR A 144 1.49 -42.15 -7.43
C TYR A 144 0.22 -42.88 -7.00
#